data_AF-A0A0D1BSD6-F1
#
_entry.id   AF-A0A0D1BSD6-F1
#
_cell.length_a   1.000
_cell.length_b   1.000
_cell.length_c   1.000
_cell.angle_alpha   90.00
_cell.angle_beta   90.00
_cell.angle_gamma   90.00
#
_symmetry.space_group_name_H-M   'P 1'
#
loop_
_entity.id
_entity.type
_entity.pdbx_description
1 polymer ?
#
loop_
_entity_poly.entity_id
_entity_poly.type
_entity_poly.pdbx_seq_one_letter_code
_entity_poly.pdbx_strand_id
1 'polypeptide(L)'
;MEVKYMEIFEDELNKLTYCTEVTTARSLNKFTDKIKVYYHKYITGESYFDFYFGRTYKGKLIENKFYMFKEDLRLYIHFLKNFYNVLKRTVNKQSDIIHYFLIKDQGEICISLIGEDYVKLASEDNSKTRVFFILNKEELSYYIRVMENIYYERNVINRLDYLTNPLDKVTSKSYSKESNKNLKKEVNKEYALSQREKNNVYLQALYAFLDEALDRRDKKAFYSICNQIKKYNKK
;
A
#
# COMPACT_ATOMS: atom_id res chain seq x y z
N MET A 1 -11.77 -5.05 -1.59
CA MET A 1 -10.30 -5.05 -1.51
C MET A 1 -9.82 -4.22 -0.32
N GLU A 2 -8.91 -4.76 0.46
CA GLU A 2 -8.25 -4.11 1.60
C GLU A 2 -6.81 -3.75 1.22
N VAL A 3 -6.33 -2.57 1.65
CA VAL A 3 -4.96 -2.09 1.38
C VAL A 3 -4.29 -1.64 2.68
N LYS A 4 -3.08 -2.14 2.94
CA LYS A 4 -2.26 -1.73 4.07
C LYS A 4 -0.96 -1.11 3.60
N TYR A 5 -0.60 0.02 4.18
CA TYR A 5 0.68 0.69 3.93
C TYR A 5 1.56 0.61 5.17
N MET A 6 2.82 0.25 4.97
CA MET A 6 3.85 0.15 6.00
C MET A 6 5.12 0.84 5.51
N GLU A 7 5.81 1.51 6.42
CA GLU A 7 7.10 2.16 6.16
C GLU A 7 8.17 1.44 6.97
N ILE A 8 9.24 1.03 6.31
CA ILE A 8 10.35 0.31 6.92
C ILE A 8 11.62 1.08 6.58
N PHE A 9 12.29 1.59 7.62
CA PHE A 9 13.58 2.24 7.47
C PHE A 9 14.71 1.26 7.76
N GLU A 10 15.55 1.02 6.77
CA GLU A 10 16.73 0.15 6.87
C GLU A 10 17.98 1.02 6.91
N ASP A 11 18.36 1.39 8.13
CA ASP A 11 19.45 2.32 8.44
C ASP A 11 20.81 1.88 7.86
N GLU A 12 21.13 0.59 7.93
CA GLU A 12 22.40 0.05 7.43
C GLU A 12 22.57 0.21 5.91
N LEU A 13 21.46 0.29 5.17
CA LEU A 13 21.46 0.40 3.71
C LEU A 13 21.17 1.82 3.22
N ASN A 14 21.00 2.80 4.11
CA ASN A 14 20.54 4.15 3.77
C ASN A 14 19.30 4.14 2.84
N LYS A 15 18.38 3.22 3.13
CA LYS A 15 17.24 2.86 2.28
C LYS A 15 15.95 3.04 3.07
N LEU A 16 14.98 3.70 2.44
CA LEU A 16 13.60 3.74 2.92
C LEU A 16 12.76 2.82 2.03
N THR A 17 12.02 1.90 2.66
CA THR A 17 11.17 0.94 1.96
C THR A 17 9.71 1.17 2.31
N TYR A 18 8.89 1.40 1.30
CA TYR A 18 7.45 1.49 1.41
C TYR A 18 6.81 0.18 0.99
N CYS A 19 6.06 -0.47 1.87
CA CYS A 19 5.31 -1.67 1.53
C CYS A 19 3.83 -1.34 1.41
N THR A 20 3.24 -1.72 0.29
CA THR A 20 1.79 -1.74 0.08
C THR A 20 1.32 -3.19 -0.04
N GLU A 21 0.49 -3.65 0.90
CA GLU A 21 -0.19 -4.95 0.81
C GLU A 21 -1.62 -4.78 0.31
N VAL A 22 -2.02 -5.60 -0.65
CA VAL A 22 -3.36 -5.65 -1.23
C VAL A 22 -3.96 -7.03 -0.98
N THR A 23 -5.16 -7.07 -0.41
CA THR A 23 -5.94 -8.29 -0.19
C THR A 23 -7.27 -8.18 -0.93
N THR A 24 -7.59 -9.12 -1.83
CA THR A 24 -8.86 -9.09 -2.56
C THR A 24 -10.00 -9.58 -1.68
N ALA A 25 -11.24 -9.17 -1.99
CA ALA A 25 -12.41 -9.62 -1.22
C ALA A 25 -12.60 -11.14 -1.26
N ARG A 26 -12.13 -11.77 -2.36
CA ARG A 26 -12.25 -13.21 -2.63
C ARG A 26 -11.02 -14.04 -2.23
N SER A 27 -10.03 -13.43 -1.55
CA SER A 27 -8.92 -14.17 -0.95
C SER A 27 -9.44 -15.21 0.05
N LEU A 28 -9.02 -16.46 -0.08
CA LEU A 28 -9.45 -17.54 0.82
C LEU A 28 -8.76 -17.42 2.17
N ASN A 29 -7.46 -17.10 2.16
CA ASN A 29 -6.69 -16.83 3.35
C ASN A 29 -6.20 -15.37 3.34
N LYS A 30 -6.91 -14.47 4.03
CA LYS A 30 -6.52 -13.04 4.09
C LYS A 30 -5.17 -12.78 4.76
N PHE A 31 -4.58 -13.74 5.46
CA PHE A 31 -3.26 -13.58 6.07
C PHE A 31 -2.13 -13.78 5.05
N THR A 32 -2.29 -14.72 4.11
CA THR A 32 -1.24 -15.15 3.19
C THR A 32 -1.54 -14.83 1.72
N ASP A 33 -2.82 -14.80 1.32
CA ASP A 33 -3.27 -14.51 -0.04
C ASP A 33 -3.25 -13.00 -0.28
N LYS A 34 -2.07 -12.47 -0.65
CA LYS A 34 -1.82 -11.04 -0.78
C LYS A 34 -0.92 -10.73 -1.96
N ILE A 35 -1.16 -9.56 -2.55
CA ILE A 35 -0.19 -8.91 -3.44
C ILE A 35 0.57 -7.88 -2.60
N LYS A 36 1.90 -7.92 -2.61
CA LYS A 36 2.74 -6.93 -1.92
C LYS A 36 3.60 -6.19 -2.91
N VAL A 37 3.73 -4.90 -2.74
CA VAL A 37 4.66 -4.07 -3.51
C VAL A 37 5.56 -3.34 -2.54
N TYR A 38 6.85 -3.59 -2.63
CA TYR A 38 7.88 -2.89 -1.88
C TYR A 38 8.55 -1.89 -2.81
N TYR A 39 8.45 -0.60 -2.49
CA TYR A 39 9.18 0.45 -3.17
C TYR A 39 10.43 0.79 -2.36
N HIS A 40 11.60 0.53 -2.95
CA HIS A 40 12.90 0.74 -2.33
C HIS A 40 13.51 2.05 -2.83
N LYS A 41 13.60 3.02 -1.93
CA LYS A 41 14.08 4.38 -2.20
C LYS A 41 15.44 4.56 -1.55
N TYR A 42 16.44 4.88 -2.37
CA TYR A 42 17.82 5.06 -1.93
C TYR A 42 18.24 6.52 -2.00
N ILE A 43 19.06 6.95 -1.04
CA ILE A 43 19.70 8.27 -1.11
C ILE A 43 20.69 8.38 -2.30
N THR A 44 21.25 7.24 -2.70
CA THR A 44 22.16 7.10 -3.84
C THR A 44 21.78 5.87 -4.65
N GLY A 45 21.59 6.03 -5.95
CA GLY A 45 21.24 4.94 -6.86
C GLY A 45 19.83 5.08 -7.43
N GLU A 46 19.41 4.05 -8.16
CA GLU A 46 18.07 3.98 -8.74
C GLU A 46 17.12 3.28 -7.78
N SER A 47 15.92 3.84 -7.65
CA SER A 47 14.85 3.23 -6.86
C SER A 47 14.15 2.15 -7.69
N TYR A 48 13.68 1.11 -7.02
CA TYR A 48 13.07 -0.05 -7.68
C TYR A 48 11.91 -0.62 -6.85
N PHE A 49 11.18 -1.56 -7.45
CA PHE A 49 10.00 -2.18 -6.87
C PHE A 49 10.15 -3.70 -6.83
N ASP A 50 9.91 -4.31 -5.67
CA ASP A 50 9.68 -5.75 -5.55
C ASP A 50 8.17 -6.02 -5.46
N PHE A 51 7.64 -6.78 -6.42
CA PHE A 51 6.28 -7.29 -6.46
C PHE A 51 6.24 -8.73 -5.97
N TYR A 52 5.37 -9.01 -5.02
CA TYR A 52 5.13 -10.36 -4.50
C TYR A 52 3.67 -10.74 -4.69
N PHE A 53 3.44 -11.91 -5.26
CA PHE A 53 2.13 -12.51 -5.41
C PHE A 53 2.12 -13.79 -4.57
N GLY A 54 1.62 -13.68 -3.34
CA GLY A 54 1.59 -14.77 -2.36
C GLY A 54 0.21 -15.40 -2.26
N ARG A 55 0.14 -16.73 -2.23
CA ARG A 55 -1.11 -17.47 -1.97
C ARG A 55 -0.83 -18.80 -1.29
N THR A 56 -1.64 -19.17 -0.31
CA THR A 56 -1.57 -20.52 0.27
C THR A 56 -2.31 -21.52 -0.61
N TYR A 57 -1.62 -22.58 -1.01
CA TYR A 57 -2.18 -23.72 -1.72
C TYR A 57 -1.75 -25.02 -1.06
N LYS A 58 -2.73 -25.88 -0.72
CA LYS A 58 -2.50 -27.16 -0.02
C LYS A 58 -1.59 -27.03 1.21
N GLY A 59 -1.80 -25.97 2.01
CA GLY A 59 -1.04 -25.71 3.23
C GLY A 59 0.37 -25.14 3.03
N LYS A 60 0.82 -24.92 1.79
CA LYS A 60 2.11 -24.31 1.47
C LYS A 60 1.90 -22.90 0.93
N LEU A 61 2.73 -21.95 1.38
CA LEU A 61 2.80 -20.63 0.77
C LEU A 61 3.53 -20.75 -0.56
N ILE A 62 2.84 -20.36 -1.64
CA ILE A 62 3.42 -20.19 -2.96
C ILE A 62 3.56 -18.69 -3.18
N GLU A 63 4.74 -18.24 -3.59
CA GLU A 63 5.01 -16.83 -3.79
C GLU A 63 5.82 -16.61 -5.07
N ASN A 64 5.31 -15.74 -5.94
CA ASN A 64 6.05 -15.30 -7.11
C ASN A 64 6.59 -13.89 -6.84
N LYS A 65 7.88 -13.68 -7.09
CA LYS A 65 8.56 -12.40 -6.91
C LYS A 65 8.98 -11.83 -8.27
N PHE A 66 8.73 -10.53 -8.47
CA PHE A 66 9.24 -9.77 -9.60
C PHE A 66 9.91 -8.49 -9.16
N TYR A 67 10.97 -8.12 -9.85
CA TYR A 67 11.74 -6.91 -9.72
C TYR A 67 11.42 -6.00 -10.91
N MET A 68 11.12 -4.73 -10.62
CA MET A 68 10.71 -3.73 -11.61
C MET A 68 11.38 -2.40 -11.34
N PHE A 69 11.86 -1.72 -12.37
CA PHE A 69 12.20 -0.31 -12.29
C PHE A 69 10.96 0.57 -12.48
N LYS A 70 11.12 1.88 -12.31
CA LYS A 70 10.04 2.85 -12.47
C LYS A 70 9.38 2.78 -13.86
N GLU A 71 10.17 2.52 -14.90
CA GLU A 71 9.64 2.37 -16.26
C GLU A 71 8.80 1.10 -16.43
N ASP A 72 9.24 -0.02 -15.85
CA ASP A 72 8.46 -1.27 -15.86
C ASP A 72 7.11 -1.10 -15.15
N LEU A 73 7.10 -0.41 -14.01
CA LEU A 73 5.85 -0.09 -13.29
C LEU A 73 4.91 0.79 -14.13
N ARG A 74 5.46 1.77 -14.87
CA ARG A 74 4.68 2.61 -15.80
C ARG A 74 4.02 1.75 -16.88
N LEU A 75 4.77 0.82 -17.47
CA LEU A 75 4.27 -0.10 -18.49
C LEU A 75 3.24 -1.08 -17.91
N TYR A 76 3.46 -1.57 -16.69
CA TYR A 76 2.51 -2.43 -15.98
C TYR A 76 1.16 -1.73 -15.73
N ILE A 77 1.19 -0.47 -15.28
CA ILE A 77 -0.02 0.34 -15.10
C ILE A 77 -0.74 0.55 -16.44
N HIS A 78 0.01 0.81 -17.51
CA HIS A 78 -0.56 0.96 -18.85
C HIS A 78 -1.23 -0.33 -19.33
N PHE A 79 -0.57 -1.48 -19.12
CA PHE A 79 -1.12 -2.81 -19.37
C PHE A 79 -2.46 -3.04 -18.66
N LEU A 80 -2.55 -2.75 -17.36
CA LEU A 80 -3.78 -2.90 -16.58
C LEU A 80 -4.90 -1.99 -17.09
N LYS A 81 -4.58 -0.72 -17.38
CA LYS A 81 -5.54 0.26 -17.91
C LYS A 81 -6.06 -0.13 -19.29
N ASN A 82 -5.20 -0.64 -20.16
CA ASN A 82 -5.59 -1.10 -21.48
C ASN A 82 -6.59 -2.25 -21.36
N PHE A 83 -6.32 -3.23 -20.51
CA PHE A 83 -7.27 -4.31 -20.25
C PHE A 83 -8.60 -3.79 -19.67
N TYR A 84 -8.55 -2.89 -18.69
CA TYR A 84 -9.75 -2.29 -18.11
C TYR A 84 -10.60 -1.50 -19.12
N ASN A 85 -9.96 -0.84 -20.09
CA ASN A 85 -10.64 -0.16 -21.19
C ASN A 85 -11.31 -1.14 -22.16
N VAL A 86 -10.68 -2.28 -22.43
CA VAL A 86 -11.30 -3.38 -23.19
C VAL A 86 -12.54 -3.88 -22.45
N LEU A 87 -12.43 -4.19 -21.16
CA LEU A 87 -13.57 -4.63 -20.33
C LEU A 87 -14.76 -3.65 -20.35
N LYS A 88 -14.50 -2.34 -20.38
CA LYS A 88 -15.57 -1.33 -20.45
C LYS A 88 -16.33 -1.34 -21.77
N ARG A 89 -15.67 -1.72 -22.87
CA ARG A 89 -16.23 -1.71 -24.22
C ARG A 89 -16.87 -3.05 -24.58
N THR A 90 -16.47 -4.13 -23.92
CA THR A 90 -17.03 -5.47 -24.12
C THR A 90 -18.40 -5.56 -23.44
N VAL A 91 -19.45 -5.12 -24.14
CA VAL A 91 -20.84 -5.45 -23.80
C VAL A 91 -21.21 -6.69 -24.62
N ASN A 92 -21.59 -7.79 -23.94
CA ASN A 92 -22.19 -8.99 -24.55
C ASN A 92 -21.34 -9.77 -25.56
N LYS A 93 -20.00 -9.72 -25.49
CA LYS A 93 -19.13 -10.56 -26.34
C LYS A 93 -18.42 -11.63 -25.52
N GLN A 94 -18.81 -12.87 -25.79
CA GLN A 94 -18.32 -14.10 -25.18
C GLN A 94 -16.97 -14.47 -25.81
N SER A 95 -15.95 -13.68 -25.51
CA SER A 95 -14.58 -13.92 -25.98
C SER A 95 -13.68 -14.05 -24.77
N ASP A 96 -12.83 -15.08 -24.76
CA ASP A 96 -11.78 -15.23 -23.75
C ASP A 96 -10.74 -14.13 -23.95
N ILE A 97 -10.88 -13.03 -23.23
CA ILE A 97 -9.93 -11.91 -23.27
C ILE A 97 -8.81 -12.22 -22.29
N ILE A 98 -7.59 -12.40 -22.79
CA ILE A 98 -6.39 -12.65 -22.00
C ILE A 98 -5.27 -11.76 -22.52
N HIS A 99 -4.68 -10.94 -21.64
CA HIS A 99 -3.50 -10.13 -21.96
C HIS A 99 -2.33 -10.55 -21.09
N TYR A 100 -1.12 -10.42 -21.62
CA TYR A 100 0.13 -10.76 -20.96
C TYR A 100 1.04 -9.55 -20.79
N PHE A 101 1.73 -9.50 -19.67
CA PHE A 101 2.80 -8.56 -19.35
C PHE A 101 4.06 -9.35 -19.01
N LEU A 102 5.00 -9.37 -19.95
CA LEU A 102 6.26 -10.10 -19.80
C LEU A 102 7.25 -9.27 -18.98
N ILE A 103 7.88 -9.90 -18.00
CA ILE A 103 8.92 -9.29 -17.17
C ILE A 103 10.22 -10.00 -17.51
N LYS A 104 11.12 -9.27 -18.19
CA LYS A 104 12.33 -9.82 -18.77
C LYS A 104 13.10 -10.65 -17.73
N ASP A 105 13.42 -11.89 -18.11
CA ASP A 105 14.19 -12.85 -17.32
C ASP A 105 13.57 -13.26 -15.97
N GLN A 106 12.29 -12.98 -15.71
CA GLN A 106 11.63 -13.25 -14.41
C GLN A 106 10.30 -14.00 -14.51
N GLY A 107 9.56 -13.81 -15.61
CA GLY A 107 8.30 -14.52 -15.88
C GLY A 107 7.25 -13.58 -16.47
N GLU A 108 5.99 -13.79 -16.13
CA GLU A 108 4.87 -13.04 -16.68
C GLU A 108 3.75 -12.79 -15.68
N ILE A 109 3.02 -11.70 -15.92
CA ILE A 109 1.75 -11.41 -15.28
C ILE A 109 0.69 -11.44 -16.38
N CYS A 110 -0.36 -12.25 -16.21
CA CYS A 110 -1.48 -12.29 -17.14
C CYS A 110 -2.77 -11.84 -16.45
N ILE A 111 -3.63 -11.20 -17.24
CA ILE A 111 -4.94 -10.76 -16.81
C ILE A 111 -5.99 -11.30 -17.77
N SER A 112 -7.02 -11.97 -17.24
CA SER A 112 -8.05 -12.61 -18.05
C SER A 112 -9.45 -12.33 -17.53
N LEU A 113 -10.42 -12.25 -18.43
CA LEU A 113 -11.84 -12.23 -18.07
C LEU A 113 -12.27 -13.63 -17.61
N ILE A 114 -13.10 -13.70 -16.57
CA ILE A 114 -13.79 -14.92 -16.11
C ILE A 114 -15.27 -14.61 -16.01
N GLY A 115 -16.08 -15.25 -16.85
CA GLY A 115 -17.50 -14.94 -16.94
C GLY A 115 -17.73 -13.49 -17.35
N GLU A 116 -18.73 -12.84 -16.77
CA GLU A 116 -19.12 -11.48 -17.16
C GLU A 116 -18.53 -10.39 -16.24
N ASP A 117 -18.32 -10.71 -14.96
CA ASP A 117 -18.03 -9.70 -13.93
C ASP A 117 -16.65 -9.80 -13.27
N TYR A 118 -15.91 -10.87 -13.55
CA TYR A 118 -14.68 -11.18 -12.83
C TYR A 118 -13.45 -11.17 -13.72
N VAL A 119 -12.34 -10.83 -13.08
CA VAL A 119 -11.03 -10.80 -13.70
C VAL A 119 -10.10 -11.67 -12.87
N LYS A 120 -9.34 -12.52 -13.55
CA LYS A 120 -8.20 -13.22 -12.97
C LYS A 120 -6.96 -12.39 -13.21
N LEU A 121 -6.27 -12.02 -12.13
CA LEU A 121 -4.90 -11.52 -12.20
C LEU A 121 -3.99 -12.65 -11.76
N ALA A 122 -3.16 -13.17 -12.65
CA ALA A 122 -2.26 -14.26 -12.36
C ALA A 122 -0.81 -13.88 -12.63
N SER A 123 0.09 -14.42 -11.82
CA SER A 123 1.52 -14.35 -12.02
C SER A 123 2.06 -15.74 -12.25
N GLU A 124 3.07 -15.85 -13.11
CA GLU A 124 3.85 -17.06 -13.34
C GLU A 124 5.33 -16.68 -13.35
N ASP A 125 6.13 -17.35 -12.52
CA ASP A 125 7.58 -17.17 -12.51
C ASP A 125 8.26 -18.09 -13.53
N ASN A 126 9.58 -17.97 -13.69
CA ASN A 126 10.34 -18.85 -14.57
C ASN A 126 10.28 -20.34 -14.17
N SER A 127 9.95 -20.66 -12.91
CA SER A 127 9.79 -22.04 -12.45
C SER A 127 8.43 -22.65 -12.81
N LYS A 128 7.58 -21.90 -13.55
CA LYS A 128 6.20 -22.28 -13.90
C LYS A 128 5.28 -22.39 -12.69
N THR A 129 5.67 -21.77 -11.58
CA THR A 129 4.84 -21.64 -10.40
C THR A 129 3.84 -20.52 -10.63
N ARG A 130 2.55 -20.82 -10.46
CA ARG A 130 1.46 -19.89 -10.76
C ARG A 130 0.68 -19.51 -9.51
N VAL A 131 0.50 -18.20 -9.31
CA VAL A 131 -0.37 -17.61 -8.28
C VAL A 131 -1.44 -16.77 -8.98
N PHE A 132 -2.65 -16.73 -8.43
CA PHE A 132 -3.71 -15.89 -9.00
C PHE A 132 -4.66 -15.33 -7.95
N PHE A 133 -5.26 -14.20 -8.32
CA PHE A 133 -6.28 -13.49 -7.58
C PHE A 133 -7.49 -13.27 -8.47
N ILE A 134 -8.68 -13.29 -7.86
CA ILE A 134 -9.93 -12.94 -8.52
C ILE A 134 -10.35 -11.58 -8.02
N LEU A 135 -10.64 -10.68 -8.96
CA LEU A 135 -11.11 -9.32 -8.72
C LEU A 135 -12.42 -9.13 -9.49
N ASN A 136 -13.35 -8.34 -8.96
CA ASN A 136 -14.40 -7.77 -9.80
C ASN A 136 -13.90 -6.50 -10.51
N LYS A 137 -14.75 -5.87 -11.32
CA LYS A 137 -14.41 -4.67 -12.08
C LYS A 137 -14.02 -3.49 -11.18
N GLU A 138 -14.71 -3.29 -10.06
CA GLU A 138 -14.42 -2.23 -9.09
C GLU A 138 -13.06 -2.45 -8.41
N GLU A 139 -12.77 -3.70 -8.00
CA GLU A 139 -11.51 -4.08 -7.38
C GLU A 139 -10.34 -3.94 -8.35
N LEU A 140 -10.51 -4.30 -9.64
CA LEU A 140 -9.49 -4.04 -10.65
C LEU A 140 -9.25 -2.53 -10.83
N SER A 141 -10.32 -1.73 -10.91
CA SER A 141 -10.18 -0.27 -11.00
C SER A 141 -9.45 0.30 -9.78
N TYR A 142 -9.72 -0.23 -8.59
CA TYR A 142 -9.06 0.20 -7.37
C TYR A 142 -7.61 -0.26 -7.31
N TYR A 143 -7.30 -1.48 -7.75
CA TYR A 143 -5.93 -2.00 -7.86
C TYR A 143 -5.07 -1.13 -8.79
N ILE A 144 -5.63 -0.72 -9.95
CA ILE A 144 -4.96 0.22 -10.86
C ILE A 144 -4.62 1.53 -10.14
N ARG A 145 -5.56 2.10 -9.38
CA ARG A 145 -5.30 3.33 -8.60
C ARG A 145 -4.23 3.14 -7.55
N VAL A 146 -4.18 1.97 -6.88
CA VAL A 146 -3.10 1.66 -5.93
C VAL A 146 -1.75 1.65 -6.64
N MET A 147 -1.64 1.02 -7.81
CA MET A 147 -0.40 1.03 -8.60
C MET A 147 -0.02 2.44 -9.05
N GLU A 148 -0.98 3.26 -9.49
CA GLU A 148 -0.74 4.67 -9.81
C GLU A 148 -0.26 5.47 -8.59
N ASN A 149 -0.84 5.24 -7.42
CA ASN A 149 -0.42 5.92 -6.19
C ASN A 149 1.01 5.54 -5.81
N ILE A 150 1.39 4.28 -5.95
CA ILE A 150 2.78 3.82 -5.76
C ILE A 150 3.70 4.51 -6.77
N TYR A 151 3.34 4.52 -8.06
CA TYR A 151 4.16 5.09 -9.13
C TYR A 151 4.39 6.60 -9.02
N TYR A 152 3.32 7.35 -8.74
CA TYR A 152 3.38 8.81 -8.58
C TYR A 152 3.76 9.23 -7.15
N GLU A 153 3.98 8.28 -6.26
CA GLU A 153 4.30 8.53 -4.85
C GLU A 153 3.19 9.38 -4.19
N ARG A 154 1.96 9.26 -4.71
CA ARG A 154 0.76 9.97 -4.25
C ARG A 154 0.28 9.31 -2.97
N ASN A 155 0.78 9.86 -1.87
CA ASN A 155 0.28 9.66 -0.52
C ASN A 155 0.30 8.24 0.01
N VAL A 156 1.53 7.84 0.37
CA VAL A 156 1.78 7.27 1.70
C VAL A 156 1.69 8.37 2.78
N ILE A 157 1.93 9.65 2.42
CA ILE A 157 2.02 10.84 3.29
C ILE A 157 0.67 11.52 3.68
N ASN A 158 -0.43 11.42 2.92
CA ASN A 158 -1.75 11.95 3.38
C ASN A 158 -2.36 11.17 4.56
N ARG A 159 -1.57 10.40 5.31
CA ARG A 159 -1.98 9.78 6.57
C ARG A 159 -2.09 10.75 7.75
N LEU A 160 -1.92 12.06 7.55
CA LEU A 160 -2.34 13.06 8.54
C LEU A 160 -3.87 13.21 8.67
N ASP A 161 -4.67 12.71 7.71
CA ASP A 161 -6.14 12.70 7.85
C ASP A 161 -6.67 11.55 8.74
N TYR A 162 -5.83 10.56 9.09
CA TYR A 162 -6.24 9.43 9.94
C TYR A 162 -6.08 9.69 11.46
N LEU A 163 -5.74 10.91 11.87
CA LEU A 163 -5.98 11.36 13.25
C LEU A 163 -7.44 11.75 13.49
N THR A 164 -8.32 11.68 12.47
CA THR A 164 -9.76 11.62 12.72
C THR A 164 -10.22 10.15 12.78
N ASN A 165 -10.27 9.63 14.00
CA ASN A 165 -10.94 8.36 14.27
C ASN A 165 -12.41 8.48 13.84
N PRO A 166 -12.96 7.53 13.06
CA PRO A 166 -14.41 7.47 12.80
C PRO A 166 -15.24 7.26 14.09
N LEU A 167 -14.60 6.92 15.22
CA LEU A 167 -15.23 6.83 16.54
C LEU A 167 -15.55 8.21 17.17
N ASP A 168 -14.93 9.31 16.74
CA ASP A 168 -15.25 10.65 17.24
C ASP A 168 -16.53 11.24 16.62
N LYS A 169 -17.09 10.60 15.58
CA LYS A 169 -18.38 10.98 14.99
C LYS A 169 -19.58 10.21 15.57
N VAL A 170 -19.36 9.18 16.39
CA VAL A 170 -20.44 8.31 16.90
C VAL A 170 -20.95 8.75 18.27
N THR A 171 -20.22 9.59 19.03
CA THR A 171 -20.68 10.10 20.33
C THR A 171 -21.55 11.36 20.28
N SER A 172 -21.91 11.85 19.09
CA SER A 172 -22.80 13.01 18.93
C SER A 172 -24.14 12.65 18.27
N LYS A 173 -24.85 11.65 18.82
CA LYS A 173 -26.32 11.58 18.76
C LYS A 173 -26.86 10.53 19.73
N SER A 174 -27.89 10.94 20.48
CA SER A 174 -28.69 10.19 21.45
C SER A 174 -28.11 10.01 22.86
N TYR A 175 -28.40 10.97 23.73
CA TYR A 175 -28.98 10.66 25.04
C TYR A 175 -30.06 11.68 25.37
N SER A 176 -31.31 11.27 25.20
CA SER A 176 -32.44 11.86 25.89
C SER A 176 -32.64 11.12 27.21
N LYS A 177 -32.44 11.82 28.34
CA LYS A 177 -33.39 11.92 29.46
C LYS A 177 -32.74 12.65 30.65
N GLU A 178 -33.55 13.50 31.25
CA GLU A 178 -33.26 14.40 32.37
C GLU A 178 -32.81 13.68 33.64
N SER A 179 -31.92 14.30 34.40
CA SER A 179 -32.20 14.72 35.79
C SER A 179 -31.07 15.56 36.41
N ASN A 180 -31.39 16.85 36.58
CA ASN A 180 -30.98 17.86 37.57
C ASN A 180 -29.72 17.74 38.47
N LYS A 181 -28.95 18.85 38.40
CA LYS A 181 -28.28 19.62 39.50
C LYS A 181 -27.10 19.01 40.27
N ASN A 182 -25.89 19.45 39.93
CA ASN A 182 -25.26 20.62 40.56
C ASN A 182 -23.89 20.95 39.93
N LEU A 183 -23.72 22.22 39.56
CA LEU A 183 -22.47 22.77 39.05
C LEU A 183 -21.38 22.75 40.13
N LYS A 184 -20.29 22.02 39.86
CA LYS A 184 -18.95 22.55 40.07
C LYS A 184 -18.21 22.49 38.73
N LYS A 185 -18.00 23.69 38.21
CA LYS A 185 -17.33 23.99 36.95
C LYS A 185 -15.82 23.84 37.21
N GLU A 186 -15.25 22.66 36.96
CA GLU A 186 -13.81 22.55 36.71
C GLU A 186 -13.60 22.52 35.20
N VAL A 187 -13.13 23.65 34.69
CA VAL A 187 -12.70 23.81 33.30
C VAL A 187 -11.22 23.46 33.22
N ASN A 188 -10.89 22.71 32.16
CA ASN A 188 -9.56 22.45 31.58
C ASN A 188 -8.58 21.57 32.36
N LYS A 189 -8.56 20.29 31.98
CA LYS A 189 -7.28 19.64 31.67
C LYS A 189 -7.12 19.68 30.16
N GLU A 190 -6.17 20.51 29.75
CA GLU A 190 -5.71 20.71 28.38
C GLU A 190 -5.58 19.38 27.64
N TYR A 191 -5.88 19.40 26.33
CA TYR A 191 -5.54 18.35 25.37
C TYR A 191 -4.01 18.23 25.21
N ALA A 192 -3.30 17.91 26.29
CA ALA A 192 -1.87 17.70 26.31
C ALA A 192 -1.60 16.24 25.96
N LEU A 193 -1.05 16.01 24.75
CA LEU A 193 -0.55 14.70 24.35
C LEU A 193 0.38 14.12 25.43
N SER A 194 0.21 12.84 25.73
CA SER A 194 1.15 12.10 26.58
C SER A 194 2.56 12.12 25.97
N GLN A 195 3.59 11.89 26.79
CA GLN A 195 4.96 11.86 26.28
C GLN A 195 5.14 10.80 25.17
N ARG A 196 4.42 9.67 25.26
CA ARG A 196 4.43 8.62 24.24
C ARG A 196 3.84 9.12 22.92
N GLU A 197 2.72 9.83 22.96
CA GLU A 197 2.08 10.41 21.77
C GLU A 197 2.95 11.51 21.16
N LYS A 198 3.55 12.38 21.99
CA LYS A 198 4.51 13.40 21.53
C LYS A 198 5.70 12.77 20.79
N ASN A 199 6.28 11.70 21.36
CA ASN A 199 7.38 10.99 20.72
C ASN A 199 6.96 10.34 19.39
N ASN A 200 5.73 9.80 19.31
CA ASN A 200 5.21 9.20 18.08
C ASN A 200 5.03 10.26 16.99
N VAL A 201 4.39 11.40 17.31
CA VAL A 201 4.23 12.52 16.37
C VAL A 201 5.58 13.05 15.90
N TYR A 202 6.56 13.19 16.79
CA TYR A 202 7.90 13.62 16.44
C TYR A 202 8.61 12.61 15.52
N LEU A 203 8.51 11.31 15.80
CA LEU A 203 9.09 10.26 14.96
C LEU A 203 8.46 10.25 13.55
N GLN A 204 7.14 10.43 13.47
CA GLN A 204 6.43 10.58 12.19
C GLN A 204 6.94 11.80 11.40
N ALA A 205 7.15 12.95 12.07
CA ALA A 205 7.70 14.12 11.43
C ALA A 205 9.13 13.89 10.90
N LEU A 206 9.97 13.17 11.66
CA LEU A 206 11.31 12.80 11.20
C LEU A 206 11.27 11.91 9.95
N TYR A 207 10.34 10.94 9.87
CA TYR A 207 10.17 10.12 8.66
C TYR A 207 9.68 10.94 7.46
N ALA A 208 8.77 11.90 7.67
CA ALA A 208 8.35 12.80 6.61
C ALA A 208 9.52 13.64 6.07
N PHE A 209 10.35 14.22 6.94
CA PHE A 209 11.55 14.95 6.53
C PHE A 209 12.59 14.05 5.87
N LEU A 210 12.70 12.79 6.30
CA LEU A 210 13.60 11.81 5.71
C LEU A 210 13.21 11.50 4.26
N ASP A 211 11.92 11.31 3.98
CA ASP A 211 11.42 11.10 2.62
C ASP A 211 11.66 12.33 1.73
N GLU A 212 11.41 13.53 2.26
CA GLU A 212 11.69 14.77 1.54
C GLU A 212 13.19 14.92 1.22
N ALA A 213 14.07 14.51 2.12
CA ALA A 213 15.51 14.49 1.87
C ALA A 213 15.90 13.47 0.77
N LEU A 214 15.22 12.32 0.71
CA LEU A 214 15.39 11.32 -0.36
C LEU A 214 14.93 11.87 -1.71
N ASP A 215 13.76 12.53 -1.77
CA ASP A 215 13.23 13.16 -2.98
C ASP A 215 14.19 14.18 -3.58
N ARG A 216 14.77 15.01 -2.72
CA ARG A 216 15.73 16.04 -3.10
C ARG A 216 17.14 15.49 -3.32
N ARG A 217 17.38 14.20 -3.03
CA ARG A 217 18.70 13.56 -2.95
C ARG A 217 19.69 14.34 -2.06
N ASP A 218 19.18 14.97 -1.00
CA ASP A 218 19.97 15.75 -0.05
C ASP A 218 20.60 14.83 1.00
N LYS A 219 21.82 14.38 0.70
CA LYS A 219 22.59 13.51 1.59
C LYS A 219 22.79 14.11 2.98
N LYS A 220 23.02 15.42 3.07
CA LYS A 220 23.35 16.06 4.35
C LYS A 220 22.12 16.09 5.26
N ALA A 221 20.97 16.49 4.71
CA ALA A 221 19.70 16.43 5.42
C ALA A 221 19.37 15.00 5.84
N PHE A 222 19.48 14.04 4.90
CA PHE A 222 19.22 12.62 5.14
C PHE A 222 20.01 12.09 6.34
N TYR A 223 21.35 12.20 6.33
CA TYR A 223 22.18 11.70 7.43
C TYR A 223 21.93 12.42 8.76
N SER A 224 21.61 13.72 8.71
CA SER A 224 21.25 14.47 9.92
C SER A 224 19.99 13.90 10.58
N ILE A 225 18.97 13.63 9.78
CA ILE A 225 17.68 13.09 10.24
C ILE A 225 17.84 11.65 10.74
N CYS A 226 18.58 10.79 10.02
CA CYS A 226 18.88 9.42 10.47
C CYS A 226 19.53 9.41 11.87
N ASN A 227 20.47 10.33 12.12
CA ASN A 227 21.12 10.47 13.43
C ASN A 227 20.14 10.91 14.53
N GLN A 228 19.09 11.67 14.20
CA GLN A 228 18.04 12.02 15.17
C GLN A 228 17.13 10.82 15.47
N ILE A 229 16.71 10.05 14.45
CA ILE A 229 15.90 8.84 14.62
C ILE A 229 16.63 7.81 15.51
N LYS A 230 17.94 7.60 15.28
CA LYS A 230 18.79 6.71 16.10
C LYS A 230 18.76 7.03 17.59
N LYS A 231 18.72 8.30 17.96
CA LYS A 231 18.69 8.72 19.37
C LYS A 231 17.38 8.34 20.07
N TYR A 232 16.29 8.21 19.32
CA TYR A 232 14.98 7.83 19.86
C TYR A 232 14.79 6.31 19.97
N ASN A 233 15.37 5.53 19.06
CA ASN A 233 15.25 4.06 19.07
C ASN A 233 16.22 3.36 20.04
N LYS A 234 17.14 4.09 20.69
CA LYS A 234 18.13 3.55 21.66
C LYS A 234 17.64 3.53 23.14
N LYS A 235 16.33 3.49 23.40
CA LYS A 235 15.78 3.40 24.76
C LYS A 235 15.09 2.07 25.01
#